data_AF-A0A503SRX9-F1
#
_entry.id   AF-A0A503SRX9-F1
#
_cell.length_a   1.000
_cell.length_b   1.000
_cell.length_c   1.000
_cell.angle_alpha   90.00
_cell.angle_beta   90.00
_cell.angle_gamma   90.00
#
_symmetry.space_group_name_H-M   'P 1'
#
loop_
_entity.id
_entity.type
_entity.pdbx_description
1 polymer ?
#
loop_
_entity_poly.entity_id
_entity_poly.type
_entity_poly.pdbx_seq_one_letter_code
_entity_poly.pdbx_strand_id
1 'polypeptide(L)'
;MASIFGFRSRDPARDRHTDVARLDRLAKLFEQIAAEIDAEKTGLEVRYRKEATNAAFLVEAMENGSASDRRSSEVGALTQSILNSERRIAALARQGGAMRELRHSLDMVFDDHAAHDSTTVGQIRQQGAGRG
;
A
#
# COMPACT_ATOMS: atom_id res chain seq x y z
N MET A 1 24.67 -37.95 37.01
CA MET A 1 24.76 -38.22 35.57
C MET A 1 24.00 -37.14 34.83
N ALA A 2 24.70 -36.24 34.15
CA ALA A 2 24.09 -35.15 33.38
C ALA A 2 23.81 -35.64 31.95
N SER A 3 22.56 -35.53 31.51
CA SER A 3 22.12 -35.98 30.19
C SER A 3 22.71 -35.10 29.08
N ILE A 4 23.32 -35.74 28.09
CA ILE A 4 24.01 -35.17 26.92
C ILE A 4 23.04 -34.71 25.81
N PHE A 5 21.73 -34.85 26.01
CA PHE A 5 20.75 -34.29 25.10
C PHE A 5 20.52 -32.82 25.41
N GLY A 6 21.43 -31.97 24.93
CA GLY A 6 21.24 -30.53 24.85
C GLY A 6 20.15 -30.19 23.83
N PHE A 7 18.89 -30.53 24.13
CA PHE A 7 17.76 -29.92 23.47
C PHE A 7 17.81 -28.44 23.84
N ARG A 8 18.40 -27.62 22.96
CA ARG A 8 18.28 -26.17 23.04
C ARG A 8 16.80 -25.88 22.82
N SER A 9 16.03 -25.89 23.90
CA SER A 9 14.62 -25.51 23.87
C SER A 9 14.60 -24.12 23.27
N ARG A 10 14.06 -24.02 22.05
CA ARG A 10 14.04 -22.80 21.27
C ARG A 10 13.21 -21.79 22.07
N ASP A 11 13.78 -20.64 22.38
CA ASP A 11 13.11 -19.62 23.18
C ASP A 11 11.91 -19.04 22.41
N PRO A 12 10.66 -19.30 22.84
CA PRO A 12 9.48 -18.81 22.16
C PRO A 12 9.40 -17.28 22.14
N ALA A 13 10.01 -16.60 23.12
CA ALA A 13 10.05 -15.13 23.15
C ALA A 13 10.93 -14.57 22.02
N ARG A 14 12.05 -15.24 21.72
CA ARG A 14 12.95 -14.87 20.62
C ARG A 14 12.29 -15.07 19.26
N ASP A 15 11.53 -16.15 19.09
CA ASP A 15 10.78 -16.38 17.86
C ASP A 15 9.73 -15.29 17.65
N ARG A 16 8.93 -14.97 18.67
CA ARG A 16 7.94 -13.87 18.63
C ARG A 16 8.57 -12.53 18.29
N HIS A 17 9.71 -12.18 18.91
CA HIS A 17 10.41 -10.94 18.60
C HIS A 17 10.84 -10.88 17.11
N THR A 18 11.27 -12.02 16.57
CA THR A 18 11.64 -12.12 15.16
C THR A 18 10.43 -11.97 14.25
N ASP A 19 9.27 -12.53 14.63
CA ASP A 19 8.03 -12.40 13.87
C ASP A 19 7.52 -10.96 13.84
N VAL A 20 7.51 -10.28 15.00
CA VAL A 20 7.17 -8.85 15.09
C VAL A 20 8.08 -8.02 14.19
N ALA A 21 9.40 -8.27 14.20
CA ALA A 21 10.34 -7.53 13.36
C ALA A 21 10.13 -7.78 11.85
N ARG A 22 9.70 -8.99 11.45
CA ARG A 22 9.36 -9.30 10.05
C ARG A 22 8.09 -8.57 9.62
N LEU A 23 7.04 -8.62 10.45
CA LEU A 23 5.77 -7.99 10.15
C LEU A 23 5.91 -6.45 10.14
N ASP A 24 6.69 -5.85 11.05
CA ASP A 24 6.98 -4.41 11.05
C ASP A 24 7.69 -3.98 9.76
N ARG A 25 8.67 -4.77 9.30
CA ARG A 25 9.32 -4.51 8.01
C ARG A 25 8.34 -4.59 6.85
N LEU A 26 7.44 -5.57 6.86
CA LEU A 26 6.42 -5.72 5.82
C LEU A 26 5.45 -4.53 5.81
N ALA A 27 5.02 -4.06 7.00
CA ALA A 27 4.16 -2.89 7.14
C ALA A 27 4.80 -1.64 6.52
N LYS A 28 6.08 -1.40 6.83
CA LYS A 28 6.86 -0.28 6.28
C LYS A 28 6.98 -0.34 4.76
N LEU A 29 7.17 -1.54 4.19
CA LEU A 29 7.23 -1.72 2.74
C LEU A 29 5.88 -1.41 2.07
N PHE A 30 4.76 -1.85 2.65
CA PHE A 30 3.44 -1.51 2.11
C PHE A 30 3.15 -0.01 2.15
N GLU A 31 3.52 0.66 3.25
CA GLU A 31 3.34 2.11 3.37
C GLU A 31 4.23 2.88 2.40
N GLN A 32 5.48 2.45 2.21
CA GLN A 32 6.37 3.04 1.21
C GLN A 32 5.79 2.90 -0.20
N ILE A 33 5.36 1.70 -0.59
CA ILE A 33 4.79 1.45 -1.91
C ILE A 33 3.49 2.26 -2.09
N ALA A 34 2.65 2.37 -1.07
CA ALA A 34 1.45 3.20 -1.11
C ALA A 34 1.79 4.68 -1.35
N ALA A 35 2.80 5.21 -0.66
CA ALA A 35 3.27 6.58 -0.86
C ALA A 35 3.83 6.81 -2.27
N GLU A 36 4.58 5.84 -2.82
CA GLU A 36 5.09 5.90 -4.20
C GLU A 36 3.94 5.92 -5.23
N ILE A 37 2.91 5.09 -5.04
CA ILE A 37 1.70 5.05 -5.87
C ILE A 37 0.95 6.39 -5.81
N ASP A 38 0.76 6.94 -4.62
CA ASP A 38 0.04 8.20 -4.43
C ASP A 38 0.81 9.39 -5.02
N ALA A 39 2.14 9.39 -4.92
CA ALA A 39 3.00 10.38 -5.56
C ALA A 39 2.91 10.30 -7.10
N GLU A 40 2.98 9.10 -7.68
CA GLU A 40 2.82 8.91 -9.13
C GLU A 40 1.43 9.38 -9.59
N LYS A 41 0.37 8.98 -8.87
CA LYS A 41 -1.01 9.36 -9.16
C LYS A 41 -1.19 10.87 -9.13
N THR A 42 -0.69 11.53 -8.09
CA THR A 42 -0.76 12.99 -7.95
C THR A 42 -0.04 13.68 -9.12
N GLY A 43 1.15 13.19 -9.49
CA GLY A 43 1.89 13.71 -10.63
C GLY A 43 1.14 13.54 -11.97
N LEU A 44 0.45 12.41 -12.16
CA LEU A 44 -0.39 12.18 -13.33
C LEU A 44 -1.63 13.06 -13.34
N GLU A 45 -2.32 13.25 -12.22
CA GLU A 45 -3.49 14.11 -12.11
C GLU A 45 -3.18 15.58 -12.45
N VAL A 46 -1.98 16.05 -12.10
CA VAL A 46 -1.51 17.40 -12.49
C VAL A 46 -1.31 17.49 -14.00
N ARG A 47 -0.66 16.50 -14.61
CA ARG A 47 -0.45 16.45 -16.07
C ARG A 47 -1.75 16.32 -16.83
N TYR A 48 -2.64 15.43 -16.39
CA TYR A 48 -3.99 15.26 -16.93
C TYR A 48 -4.76 16.57 -16.95
N ARG A 49 -4.80 17.30 -15.83
CA ARG A 49 -5.50 18.60 -15.75
C ARG A 49 -4.93 19.61 -16.73
N LYS A 50 -3.61 19.66 -16.88
CA LYS A 50 -2.94 20.56 -17.83
C LYS A 50 -3.28 20.19 -19.28
N GLU A 51 -3.21 18.92 -19.63
CA GLU A 51 -3.51 18.42 -20.97
C GLU A 51 -4.98 18.60 -21.33
N ALA A 52 -5.90 18.32 -20.41
CA ALA A 52 -7.34 18.56 -20.58
C ALA A 52 -7.65 20.04 -20.80
N THR A 53 -7.02 20.93 -20.02
CA THR A 53 -7.17 22.38 -20.18
C THR A 53 -6.67 22.84 -21.55
N ASN A 54 -5.49 22.37 -21.97
CA ASN A 54 -4.93 22.69 -23.28
C ASN A 54 -5.80 22.17 -24.43
N ALA A 55 -6.35 20.97 -24.30
CA ALA A 55 -7.26 20.39 -25.29
C ALA A 55 -8.53 21.23 -25.42
N ALA A 56 -9.12 21.68 -24.31
CA ALA A 56 -10.29 22.55 -24.31
C ALA A 56 -10.04 23.87 -25.05
N PHE A 57 -8.92 24.56 -24.75
CA PHE A 57 -8.55 25.78 -25.46
C PHE A 57 -8.29 25.56 -26.96
N LEU A 58 -7.70 24.42 -27.31
CA LEU A 58 -7.41 24.12 -28.71
C LEU A 58 -8.69 23.86 -29.50
N VAL A 59 -9.65 23.15 -28.92
CA VAL A 59 -10.98 22.92 -29.50
C VAL A 59 -11.73 24.24 -29.66
N GLU A 60 -11.75 25.11 -28.64
CA GLU A 60 -12.36 26.44 -28.72
C GLU A 60 -11.73 27.32 -29.83
N ALA A 61 -10.40 27.29 -29.95
CA ALA A 61 -9.70 28.00 -31.02
C ALA A 61 -10.03 27.46 -32.42
N MET A 62 -10.30 26.15 -32.54
CA MET A 62 -10.75 25.53 -33.79
C MET A 62 -12.19 25.94 -34.14
N GLU A 63 -13.09 25.98 -33.16
CA GLU A 63 -14.48 26.42 -33.35
C GLU A 63 -14.56 27.89 -33.78
N ASN A 64 -13.67 28.72 -33.25
CA ASN A 64 -13.57 30.14 -33.60
C ASN A 64 -12.81 30.41 -34.92
N GLY A 65 -12.56 29.37 -35.73
CA GLY A 65 -11.94 29.49 -37.06
C GLY A 65 -10.48 29.97 -37.03
N SER A 66 -9.84 29.93 -35.87
CA SER A 66 -8.51 30.51 -35.64
C SER A 66 -7.36 29.48 -35.80
N ALA A 67 -7.68 28.25 -36.21
CA ALA A 67 -6.74 27.12 -36.22
C ALA A 67 -6.70 26.39 -37.57
N SER A 68 -5.49 26.03 -38.03
CA SER A 68 -5.25 25.25 -39.25
C SER A 68 -5.30 23.73 -39.01
N ASP A 69 -5.30 22.93 -40.10
CA ASP A 69 -5.26 21.46 -40.08
C ASP A 69 -4.17 20.86 -39.18
N ARG A 70 -3.06 21.58 -38.98
CA ARG A 70 -1.94 21.17 -38.11
C ARG A 70 -2.33 21.06 -36.62
N ARG A 71 -3.44 21.68 -36.21
CA ARG A 71 -3.99 21.62 -34.84
C ARG A 71 -4.97 20.47 -34.63
N SER A 72 -5.49 19.87 -35.70
CA SER A 72 -6.35 18.67 -35.60
C SER A 72 -5.57 17.45 -35.10
N SER A 73 -4.32 17.27 -35.58
CA SER A 73 -3.43 16.21 -35.07
C SER A 73 -3.00 16.44 -33.62
N GLU A 74 -2.87 17.70 -33.20
CA GLU A 74 -2.55 18.09 -31.82
C GLU A 74 -3.72 17.78 -30.86
N VAL A 75 -4.97 18.02 -31.26
CA VAL A 75 -6.17 17.57 -30.51
C VAL A 75 -6.20 16.04 -30.38
N GLY A 76 -5.88 15.31 -31.45
CA GLY A 76 -5.81 13.85 -31.43
C GLY A 76 -4.76 13.34 -30.44
N ALA A 77 -3.57 13.95 -30.44
CA ALA A 77 -2.49 13.60 -29.51
C ALA A 77 -2.87 13.90 -28.06
N LEU A 78 -3.47 15.07 -27.79
CA LEU A 78 -3.94 15.44 -26.45
C LEU A 78 -5.03 14.49 -25.95
N THR A 79 -6.02 14.18 -26.79
CA THR A 79 -7.08 13.21 -26.46
C THR A 79 -6.50 11.85 -26.08
N GLN A 80 -5.52 11.35 -26.85
CA GLN A 80 -4.89 10.07 -26.55
C GLN A 80 -4.10 10.10 -25.24
N SER A 81 -3.42 11.21 -24.95
CA SER A 81 -2.68 11.40 -23.69
C SER A 81 -3.61 11.45 -22.47
N ILE A 82 -4.74 12.14 -22.60
CA ILE A 82 -5.82 12.20 -21.59
C ILE A 82 -6.35 10.80 -21.29
N LEU A 83 -6.73 10.03 -22.31
CA LEU A 83 -7.24 8.66 -22.15
C LEU A 83 -6.19 7.71 -21.50
N ASN A 84 -4.92 7.85 -21.87
CA ASN A 84 -3.85 7.06 -21.27
C ASN A 84 -3.65 7.42 -19.80
N SER A 85 -3.72 8.72 -19.47
CA SER A 85 -3.63 9.21 -18.09
C SER A 85 -4.78 8.68 -17.24
N GLU A 86 -6.02 8.71 -17.74
CA GLU A 86 -7.19 8.16 -17.02
C GLU A 86 -7.05 6.67 -16.70
N ARG A 87 -6.64 5.87 -17.70
CA ARG A 87 -6.40 4.43 -17.50
C ARG A 87 -5.34 4.17 -16.44
N ARG A 88 -4.25 4.94 -16.47
CA ARG A 88 -3.16 4.80 -15.51
C ARG A 88 -3.57 5.24 -14.11
N ILE A 89 -4.26 6.37 -13.97
CA ILE A 89 -4.82 6.85 -12.69
C ILE A 89 -5.75 5.80 -12.09
N ALA A 90 -6.64 5.20 -12.89
CA ALA A 90 -7.52 4.13 -12.42
C ALA A 90 -6.75 2.89 -11.96
N ALA A 91 -5.67 2.51 -12.66
CA ALA A 91 -4.82 1.41 -12.25
C ALA A 91 -4.09 1.68 -10.93
N LEU A 92 -3.52 2.88 -10.78
CA LEU A 92 -2.85 3.32 -9.55
C LEU A 92 -3.82 3.37 -8.37
N ALA A 93 -5.05 3.85 -8.59
CA ALA A 93 -6.09 3.84 -7.55
C ALA A 93 -6.40 2.43 -7.04
N ARG A 94 -6.49 1.43 -7.94
CA ARG A 94 -6.65 0.02 -7.55
C ARG A 94 -5.44 -0.52 -6.80
N GLN A 95 -4.23 -0.21 -7.25
CA GLN A 95 -3.00 -0.63 -6.58
C GLN A 95 -2.89 -0.04 -5.16
N GLY A 96 -3.18 1.26 -4.99
CA GLY A 96 -3.20 1.92 -3.69
C GLY A 96 -4.28 1.35 -2.75
N GLY A 97 -5.44 0.98 -3.30
CA GLY A 97 -6.48 0.24 -2.57
C GLY A 97 -5.95 -1.10 -2.03
N ALA A 98 -5.35 -1.91 -2.90
CA ALA A 98 -4.77 -3.19 -2.51
C ALA A 98 -3.67 -3.05 -1.43
N MET A 99 -2.82 -2.01 -1.51
CA MET A 99 -1.80 -1.77 -0.46
C MET A 99 -2.43 -1.48 0.90
N ARG A 100 -3.53 -0.71 0.95
CA ARG A 100 -4.26 -0.45 2.20
C ARG A 100 -4.92 -1.70 2.76
N GLU A 101 -5.49 -2.55 1.90
CA GLU A 101 -6.07 -3.84 2.31
C GLU A 101 -5.02 -4.79 2.87
N LEU A 102 -3.84 -4.87 2.24
CA LEU A 102 -2.71 -5.64 2.76
C LEU A 102 -2.21 -5.11 4.10
N ARG A 103 -2.10 -3.78 4.25
CA ARG A 103 -1.73 -3.14 5.51
C ARG A 103 -2.72 -3.45 6.63
N HIS A 104 -4.02 -3.39 6.34
CA HIS A 104 -5.07 -3.71 7.31
C HIS A 104 -5.07 -5.19 7.68
N SER A 105 -4.89 -6.08 6.69
CA SER A 105 -4.78 -7.52 6.93
C SER A 105 -3.58 -7.84 7.84
N LEU A 106 -2.50 -7.08 7.71
CA LEU A 106 -1.32 -7.19 8.55
C LEU A 106 -1.57 -6.71 9.99
N ASP A 107 -2.33 -5.63 10.20
CA ASP A 107 -2.75 -5.18 11.53
C ASP A 107 -3.57 -6.26 12.25
N MET A 108 -4.48 -6.93 11.55
CA MET A 108 -5.26 -8.03 12.12
C MET A 108 -4.39 -9.20 12.61
N VAL A 109 -3.28 -9.48 11.93
CA VAL A 109 -2.30 -10.51 12.36
C VAL A 109 -1.58 -10.07 13.64
N PHE A 110 -1.23 -8.78 13.77
CA PHE A 110 -0.65 -8.24 15.00
C PHE A 110 -1.60 -8.34 16.20
N ASP A 111 -2.88 -8.01 15.98
CA ASP A 111 -3.90 -8.04 17.04
C ASP A 111 -4.17 -9.47 17.53
N ASP A 112 -4.21 -10.45 16.61
CA ASP A 112 -4.37 -11.88 16.97
C ASP A 112 -3.20 -12.40 17.82
N HIS A 113 -1.97 -12.02 17.47
CA HIS A 113 -0.79 -12.34 18.27
C HIS A 113 -0.85 -11.73 19.69
N ALA A 114 -1.35 -10.50 19.84
CA ALA A 114 -1.50 -9.85 21.14
C ALA A 114 -2.58 -10.52 22.03
N ALA A 115 -3.68 -10.99 21.43
CA ALA A 115 -4.74 -11.71 22.12
C ALA A 115 -4.27 -13.09 22.63
N HIS A 116 -3.49 -13.81 21.83
CA HIS A 116 -2.90 -15.09 22.21
C HIS A 116 -1.87 -14.97 23.37
N ASP A 117 -1.06 -13.91 23.39
CA ASP A 117 -0.10 -13.66 24.48
C ASP A 117 -0.82 -13.38 25.82
N SER A 118 -1.90 -12.59 25.79
CA SER A 118 -2.69 -12.27 26.99
C SER A 118 -3.32 -13.52 27.63
N THR A 119 -3.76 -14.47 26.79
CA THR A 119 -4.35 -15.74 27.23
C THR A 119 -3.31 -16.66 27.87
N THR A 120 -2.09 -16.71 27.31
CA THR A 120 -1.01 -17.55 27.83
C THR A 120 -0.51 -17.07 29.20
N VAL A 121 -0.35 -15.75 29.39
CA VAL A 121 0.07 -15.18 30.68
C VAL A 121 -1.00 -15.38 31.77
N GLY A 122 -2.28 -15.29 31.41
CA GLY A 122 -3.40 -15.57 32.33
C GLY A 122 -3.42 -17.02 32.85
N GLN A 123 -3.15 -17.99 31.98
CA GLN A 123 -3.12 -19.42 32.36
C GLN A 123 -1.92 -19.78 33.25
N ILE A 124 -0.73 -19.21 33.00
CA ILE A 124 0.46 -19.44 33.84
C ILE A 124 0.22 -18.89 35.26
N ARG A 125 -0.45 -17.74 35.38
CA ARG A 125 -0.72 -17.10 36.67
C ARG A 125 -1.75 -17.86 37.53
N GLN A 126 -2.73 -18.52 36.90
CA GLN A 126 -3.72 -19.36 37.61
C GLN A 126 -3.12 -20.70 38.09
N GLN A 127 -2.16 -21.28 37.37
CA GLN A 127 -1.52 -22.55 37.77
C GLN A 127 -0.50 -22.39 38.92
N GLY A 128 -0.03 -21.17 39.21
CA GLY A 128 0.88 -20.88 40.33
C GLY A 128 0.20 -20.53 41.67
N ALA A 129 -1.13 -20.36 41.71
CA ALA A 129 -1.85 -19.86 42.89
C ALA A 129 -2.54 -20.95 43.72
N GLY A 130 -2.34 -22.24 43.39
CA GLY A 130 -3.01 -23.36 44.04
C GLY A 130 -2.04 -24.38 44.63
N ARG A 131 -1.25 -23.99 45.64
CA ARG A 131 -0.59 -24.90 46.60
C ARG A 131 0.00 -24.08 47.76
N GLY A 132 -0.85 -23.83 48.75
CA GLY A 132 -0.50 -23.37 50.09
C GLY A 132 -1.30 -24.20 51.09
#